data_AF-A0A0N4YZ29-F1
#
_entry.id   AF-A0A0N4YZ29-F1
#
_cell.length_a   1.000
_cell.length_b   1.000
_cell.length_c   1.000
_cell.angle_alpha   90.00
_cell.angle_beta   90.00
_cell.angle_gamma   90.00
#
_symmetry.space_group_name_H-M   'P 1'
#
loop_
_entity.id
_entity.type
_entity.pdbx_description
1 polymer ?
#
loop_
_entity_poly.entity_id
_entity_poly.type
_entity_poly.pdbx_seq_one_letter_code
_entity_poly.pdbx_strand_id
1 'polypeptide(L)'
;MDPFNLILKDVMRKPDVAGLRMICAQVEAWESYNPGKVKEKAQRAVSSFLTDGTLAGEEDMLRLYKIVAKHSKKLGAPKIFEKVDEQGHFEKSLKFHMIKEQAHNNVNN
;
A
#
# COMPACT_ATOMS: atom_id res chain seq x y z
N MET A 1 -9.37 -20.98 4.30
CA MET A 1 -9.02 -19.55 4.25
C MET A 1 -7.68 -19.39 3.57
N ASP A 2 -7.50 -18.31 2.82
CA ASP A 2 -6.22 -17.96 2.20
C ASP A 2 -5.15 -17.61 3.28
N PRO A 3 -3.90 -18.12 3.20
CA PRO A 3 -2.89 -17.95 4.25
C PRO A 3 -2.55 -16.50 4.56
N PHE A 4 -2.52 -15.63 3.56
CA PHE A 4 -2.26 -14.20 3.76
C PHE A 4 -3.38 -13.57 4.60
N ASN A 5 -4.64 -13.92 4.35
CA ASN A 5 -5.76 -13.40 5.13
C ASN A 5 -5.70 -13.81 6.61
N LEU A 6 -5.14 -14.98 6.93
CA LEU A 6 -4.94 -15.41 8.31
C LEU A 6 -3.87 -14.55 8.99
N ILE A 7 -2.72 -14.35 8.33
CA ILE A 7 -1.61 -13.56 8.86
C ILE A 7 -2.02 -12.10 9.04
N LEU A 8 -2.71 -11.53 8.04
CA LEU A 8 -3.24 -10.17 8.16
C LEU A 8 -4.20 -10.06 9.35
N LYS A 9 -5.11 -11.02 9.53
CA LYS A 9 -6.03 -11.03 10.68
C LYS A 9 -5.29 -11.06 12.01
N ASP A 10 -4.23 -11.87 12.11
CA ASP A 10 -3.44 -11.97 13.35
C ASP A 10 -2.66 -10.68 13.64
N VAL A 11 -2.05 -10.06 12.61
CA VAL A 11 -1.40 -8.74 12.74
C VAL A 11 -2.40 -7.68 13.17
N MET A 12 -3.61 -7.69 12.60
CA MET A 12 -4.63 -6.71 12.93
C MET A 12 -5.24 -6.85 14.33
N ARG A 13 -4.96 -7.94 15.08
CA ARG A 13 -5.35 -8.03 16.49
C ARG A 13 -4.56 -7.07 17.38
N LYS A 14 -3.31 -6.78 17.00
CA LYS A 14 -2.45 -5.81 17.66
C LYS A 14 -1.49 -5.23 16.62
N PRO A 15 -1.94 -4.22 15.86
CA PRO A 15 -1.13 -3.61 14.81
C PRO A 15 0.14 -2.99 15.37
N ASP A 16 1.28 -3.33 14.79
CA ASP A 16 2.56 -2.68 15.06
C ASP A 16 3.41 -2.58 13.78
N VAL A 17 4.49 -1.82 13.86
CA VAL A 17 5.39 -1.57 12.72
C VAL A 17 6.03 -2.87 12.20
N ALA A 18 6.33 -3.83 13.09
CA ALA A 18 6.89 -5.11 12.69
C ALA A 18 5.89 -5.94 11.87
N GLY A 19 4.64 -5.99 12.31
CA GLY A 19 3.52 -6.61 11.60
C GLY A 19 3.25 -5.95 10.26
N LEU A 20 3.23 -4.61 10.19
CA LEU A 20 3.10 -3.87 8.93
C LEU A 20 4.23 -4.24 7.95
N ARG A 21 5.49 -4.23 8.40
CA ARG A 21 6.65 -4.60 7.57
C ARG A 21 6.57 -6.03 7.06
N MET A 22 6.12 -6.97 7.91
CA MET A 22 5.90 -8.35 7.52
C MET A 22 4.83 -8.46 6.42
N ILE A 23 3.70 -7.76 6.57
CA ILE A 23 2.65 -7.72 5.54
C ILE A 23 3.18 -7.12 4.24
N CYS A 24 3.91 -6.01 4.30
CA CYS A 24 4.55 -5.42 3.12
C CYS A 24 5.45 -6.44 2.39
N ALA A 25 6.33 -7.12 3.13
CA ALA A 25 7.23 -8.11 2.55
C ALA A 25 6.49 -9.29 1.89
N GLN A 26 5.39 -9.76 2.50
CA GLN A 26 4.57 -10.83 1.91
C GLN A 26 3.89 -10.40 0.61
N VAL A 27 3.33 -9.18 0.58
CA VAL A 27 2.68 -8.66 -0.63
C VAL A 27 3.71 -8.41 -1.74
N GLU A 28 4.90 -7.90 -1.42
CA GLU A 28 6.00 -7.73 -2.37
C GLU A 28 6.50 -9.06 -2.93
N ALA A 29 6.65 -10.09 -2.09
CA ALA A 29 6.97 -11.43 -2.54
C ALA A 29 5.89 -11.97 -3.50
N TRP A 30 4.62 -11.78 -3.16
CA TRP A 30 3.50 -12.15 -4.04
C TRP A 30 3.51 -11.42 -5.37
N GLU A 31 3.97 -10.17 -5.42
CA GLU A 31 4.11 -9.44 -6.68
C GLU A 31 5.01 -10.19 -7.68
N SER A 32 6.06 -10.83 -7.17
CA SER A 32 7.03 -11.56 -7.98
C SER A 32 6.52 -12.93 -8.43
N TYR A 33 5.76 -13.64 -7.58
CA TYR A 33 5.32 -15.02 -7.86
C TYR A 33 3.90 -15.13 -8.43
N ASN A 34 2.99 -14.18 -8.14
CA ASN A 34 1.60 -14.23 -8.57
C ASN A 34 0.97 -12.83 -8.71
N PRO A 35 1.34 -12.08 -9.77
CA PRO A 35 0.90 -10.69 -9.94
C PRO A 35 -0.61 -10.53 -10.16
N GLY A 36 -1.33 -11.59 -10.59
CA GLY A 36 -2.75 -11.51 -10.89
C GLY A 36 -3.65 -11.14 -9.70
N LYS A 37 -3.22 -11.45 -8.48
CA LYS A 37 -3.99 -11.18 -7.23
C LYS A 37 -3.31 -10.21 -6.27
N VAL A 38 -2.09 -9.76 -6.57
CA VAL A 38 -1.30 -8.93 -5.64
C VAL A 38 -1.98 -7.61 -5.33
N LYS A 39 -2.67 -7.01 -6.32
CA LYS A 39 -3.44 -5.77 -6.12
C LYS A 39 -4.52 -5.94 -5.05
N GLU A 40 -5.29 -7.03 -5.10
CA GLU A 40 -6.36 -7.29 -4.14
C GLU A 40 -5.80 -7.45 -2.72
N LYS A 41 -4.66 -8.14 -2.57
CA LYS A 41 -3.98 -8.28 -1.28
C LYS A 41 -3.47 -6.96 -0.73
N ALA A 42 -2.81 -6.17 -1.57
CA ALA A 42 -2.33 -4.85 -1.21
C ALA A 42 -3.48 -3.92 -0.79
N GLN A 43 -4.57 -3.89 -1.56
CA GLN A 43 -5.77 -3.10 -1.22
C GLN A 43 -6.38 -3.55 0.10
N ARG A 44 -6.52 -4.86 0.32
CA ARG A 44 -7.05 -5.39 1.59
C ARG A 44 -6.19 -5.02 2.79
N ALA A 45 -4.87 -5.11 2.67
CA ALA A 45 -3.94 -4.69 3.72
C ALA A 45 -4.08 -3.19 4.01
N VAL A 46 -4.04 -2.35 2.96
CA VAL A 46 -4.25 -0.90 3.08
C VAL A 46 -5.54 -0.58 3.80
N SER A 47 -6.67 -1.15 3.36
CA SER A 47 -7.97 -0.90 4.00
C SER A 47 -7.99 -1.34 5.47
N SER A 48 -7.32 -2.43 5.81
CA SER A 48 -7.27 -2.92 7.20
C SER A 48 -6.50 -1.96 8.10
N PHE A 49 -5.30 -1.54 7.69
CA PHE A 49 -4.49 -0.59 8.47
C PHE A 49 -5.09 0.81 8.51
N LEU A 50 -5.74 1.26 7.43
CA LEU A 50 -6.45 2.55 7.43
C LEU A 50 -7.67 2.54 8.35
N THR A 51 -8.44 1.45 8.36
CA THR A 51 -9.63 1.33 9.22
C THR A 51 -9.25 1.33 10.70
N ASP A 52 -8.14 0.68 11.04
CA ASP A 52 -7.57 0.70 12.38
C ASP A 52 -6.98 2.08 12.75
N GLY A 53 -6.32 2.74 11.80
CA GLY A 53 -5.81 4.11 11.94
C GLY A 53 -4.47 4.23 12.65
N THR A 54 -4.07 3.26 13.48
CA THR A 54 -2.84 3.33 14.31
C THR A 54 -1.58 3.55 13.49
N LEU A 55 -1.51 2.92 12.31
CA LEU A 55 -0.33 2.93 11.43
C LEU A 55 -0.59 3.66 10.10
N ALA A 56 -1.68 4.44 10.00
CA ALA A 56 -2.11 5.03 8.73
C ALA A 56 -1.07 5.98 8.11
N GLY A 57 -0.29 6.68 8.95
CA GLY A 57 0.80 7.58 8.53
C GLY A 57 2.19 6.94 8.52
N GLU A 58 2.33 5.65 8.84
CA GLU A 58 3.63 4.99 8.82
C GLU A 58 4.17 4.90 7.40
N GLU A 59 5.44 5.26 7.22
CA GLU A 59 6.03 5.34 5.88
C GLU A 59 6.06 3.98 5.15
N ASP A 60 6.08 2.88 5.90
CA ASP A 60 5.98 1.52 5.34
C ASP A 60 4.66 1.29 4.58
N MET A 61 3.58 2.03 4.88
CA MET A 61 2.33 1.98 4.12
C MET A 61 2.51 2.36 2.65
N LEU A 62 3.47 3.23 2.34
CA LEU A 62 3.78 3.63 0.96
C LEU A 62 4.17 2.42 0.08
N ARG A 63 4.73 1.36 0.67
CA ARG A 63 5.08 0.13 -0.05
C ARG A 63 3.84 -0.57 -0.58
N LEU A 64 2.79 -0.67 0.24
CA LEU A 64 1.50 -1.21 -0.18
C LEU A 64 0.84 -0.32 -1.24
N TYR A 65 0.84 1.00 -1.04
CA TYR A 65 0.29 1.93 -2.03
C TYR A 65 0.99 1.86 -3.38
N LYS A 66 2.32 1.70 -3.41
CA LYS A 66 3.08 1.49 -4.66
C LYS A 66 2.60 0.26 -5.43
N ILE A 67 2.34 -0.84 -4.74
CA ILE A 67 1.82 -2.07 -5.37
C ILE A 67 0.40 -1.84 -5.89
N VAL A 68 -0.46 -1.20 -5.10
CA VAL A 68 -1.83 -0.85 -5.55
C VAL A 68 -1.77 0.01 -6.81
N ALA A 69 -0.93 1.06 -6.80
CA ALA A 69 -0.76 1.99 -7.91
C ALA A 69 -0.26 1.29 -9.18
N LYS A 70 0.83 0.52 -9.07
CA LYS A 70 1.46 -0.22 -10.18
C LYS A 70 0.51 -1.18 -10.88
N HIS A 71 -0.37 -1.84 -10.12
CA HIS A 71 -1.34 -2.80 -10.66
C HIS A 71 -2.72 -2.19 -10.94
N SER A 72 -2.91 -0.88 -10.78
CA SER A 72 -4.20 -0.22 -11.02
C SER A 72 -4.32 0.32 -12.44
N LYS A 73 -4.72 -0.54 -13.39
CA LYS A 73 -4.93 -0.15 -14.80
C LYS A 73 -6.04 0.89 -15.01
N LYS A 74 -7.10 0.87 -14.20
CA LYS A 74 -8.30 1.72 -14.40
C LYS A 74 -8.11 3.16 -13.92
N LEU A 75 -7.47 3.33 -12.76
CA LEU A 75 -7.22 4.67 -12.19
C LEU A 75 -5.87 5.22 -12.61
N GLY A 76 -4.88 4.35 -12.87
CA GLY A 76 -3.48 4.76 -13.05
C GLY A 76 -2.80 5.08 -11.72
N ALA A 77 -1.47 5.10 -11.73
CA ALA A 77 -0.67 5.44 -10.56
C ALA A 77 -0.89 6.88 -10.05
N PRO A 78 -0.97 7.94 -10.91
CA PRO A 78 -1.16 9.31 -10.45
C PRO A 78 -2.40 9.48 -9.57
N LYS A 79 -3.57 9.04 -10.07
CA LYS A 79 -4.84 9.15 -9.34
C LYS A 79 -4.87 8.36 -8.04
N ILE A 80 -4.08 7.29 -7.92
CA ILE A 80 -3.96 6.58 -6.65
C ILE A 80 -3.22 7.45 -5.65
N PHE A 81 -2.12 8.09 -6.04
CA PHE A 81 -1.36 8.95 -5.13
C PHE A 81 -2.04 10.29 -4.84
N GLU A 82 -2.82 10.85 -5.77
CA GLU A 82 -3.73 11.99 -5.48
C GLU A 82 -4.69 11.65 -4.32
N LYS A 83 -5.36 10.49 -4.39
CA LYS A 83 -6.26 10.04 -3.32
C LYS A 83 -5.58 9.72 -2.00
N VAL A 84 -4.29 9.37 -2.03
CA VAL A 84 -3.49 9.17 -0.81
C VAL A 84 -3.13 10.52 -0.20
N ASP A 85 -2.84 11.53 -1.03
CA ASP A 85 -2.57 12.89 -0.60
C ASP A 85 -3.79 13.54 0.06
N GLU A 86 -4.99 13.33 -0.51
CA GLU A 86 -6.27 13.80 0.04
C GLU A 86 -6.55 13.28 1.47
N GLN A 87 -5.92 12.18 1.89
CA GLN A 87 -6.08 11.63 3.25
C GLN A 87 -5.21 12.36 4.29
N GLY A 88 -4.23 13.17 3.87
CA GLY A 88 -3.39 13.99 4.77
C GLY A 88 -2.35 13.20 5.59
N HIS A 89 -2.28 11.87 5.48
CA HIS A 89 -1.39 11.04 6.30
C HIS A 89 0.11 11.24 6.01
N PHE A 90 0.46 11.73 4.81
CA PHE A 90 1.84 11.85 4.35
C PHE A 90 2.25 13.28 4.00
N GLU A 91 1.54 14.31 4.48
CA GLU A 91 1.81 15.72 4.17
C GLU A 91 3.27 16.13 4.40
N LYS A 92 3.91 15.57 5.43
CA LYS A 92 5.30 15.85 5.80
C LYS A 92 6.31 14.82 5.27
N SER A 93 5.87 13.79 4.56
CA SER A 93 6.75 12.75 4.03
C SER A 93 7.36 13.20 2.70
N LEU A 94 8.64 13.58 2.73
CA LEU A 94 9.39 13.90 1.50
C LEU A 94 9.36 12.74 0.51
N LYS A 95 9.47 11.50 1.01
CA LYS A 95 9.45 10.28 0.19
C LYS A 95 8.13 10.12 -0.55
N PHE A 96 7.00 10.38 0.12
CA PHE A 96 5.70 10.34 -0.53
C PHE A 96 5.61 11.34 -1.68
N HIS A 97 6.01 12.60 -1.44
CA HIS A 97 6.00 13.63 -2.48
C HIS A 97 6.87 13.27 -3.68
N MET A 98 8.07 12.71 -3.45
CA MET A 98 8.92 12.20 -4.54
C MET A 98 8.25 11.09 -5.34
N ILE A 99 7.59 10.13 -4.68
CA ILE A 99 6.87 9.03 -5.35
C ILE A 99 5.69 9.56 -6.16
N LYS A 100 4.92 10.50 -5.59
CA LYS A 100 3.77 11.13 -6.23
C LYS A 100 4.20 11.83 -7.52
N GLU A 101 5.23 12.67 -7.46
CA GLU A 101 5.78 13.38 -8.63
C GLU A 101 6.28 12.41 -9.71
N GLN A 102 7.03 11.36 -9.32
CA GLN A 102 7.47 10.32 -10.26
C GLN A 102 6.30 9.64 -10.97
N ALA A 103 5.21 9.35 -10.24
CA ALA A 103 4.03 8.73 -10.83
C ALA A 103 3.37 9.62 -11.90
N HIS A 104 3.32 10.94 -11.69
CA HIS A 104 2.77 11.89 -12.66
C HIS A 104 3.65 12.01 -13.91
N ASN A 105 4.97 12.06 -13.73
CA ASN A 105 5.91 12.19 -14.84
C ASN A 105 5.97 10.96 -15.74
N ASN A 106 5.78 9.76 -15.19
CA ASN A 106 5.80 8.50 -15.95
C ASN A 106 4.55 8.29 -16.85
N VAL A 107 3.54 9.15 -16.78
CA VAL A 107 2.38 9.12 -17.70
C VAL A 107 2.62 9.97 -18.94
N ASN A 108 3.61 10.87 -18.91
CA ASN A 108 3.91 11.81 -20.00
C ASN A 108 5.06 11.34 -20.92
N ASN A 109 5.52 10.09 -20.76
CA ASN A 109 6.49 9.40 -21.63
C ASN A 109 5.84 8.12 -22.20
#